data_AF-A0A1T0CQ51-F1
#
_entry.id   AF-A0A1T0CQ51-F1
#
_cell.length_a   1.000
_cell.length_b   1.000
_cell.length_c   1.000
_cell.angle_alpha   90.00
_cell.angle_beta   90.00
_cell.angle_gamma   90.00
#
_symmetry.space_group_name_H-M   'P 1'
#
loop_
_entity.id
_entity.type
_entity.pdbx_description
1 polymer ?
#
loop_
_entity_poly.entity_id
_entity_poly.type
_entity_poly.pdbx_seq_one_letter_code
_entity_poly.pdbx_strand_id
1 'polypeptide(L)' 'MLPEYRDLMTQLKSEGDAHFLKLFNEHNDLDTEIDNLEKDPVASASRAGEIDEMKHKKLHLKDELKAYLEKVAAERA' A
#
# COMPACT_ATOMS: atom_id res chain seq x y z
N MET A 1 10.19 -2.25 -4.94
CA MET A 1 9.92 -0.84 -4.54
C MET A 1 10.52 0.08 -5.61
N LEU A 2 9.86 1.20 -5.93
CA LEU A 2 10.36 2.23 -6.86
C LEU A 2 11.51 3.02 -6.20
N PRO A 3 12.76 2.92 -6.68
CA PRO A 3 13.88 3.64 -6.07
C PRO A 3 13.75 5.16 -6.22
N GLU A 4 13.10 5.62 -7.29
CA GLU A 4 12.98 7.05 -7.64
C GLU A 4 12.10 7.85 -6.68
N TYR A 5 11.04 7.25 -6.13
CA TYR A 5 10.16 7.92 -5.17
C TYR A 5 10.47 7.58 -3.72
N ARG A 6 11.54 6.82 -3.45
CA ARG A 6 11.86 6.38 -2.08
C ARG A 6 12.18 7.54 -1.16
N ASP A 7 12.87 8.54 -1.70
CA ASP A 7 13.18 9.78 -1.00
C ASP A 7 11.89 10.58 -0.73
N LEU A 8 11.06 10.76 -1.77
CA LEU A 8 9.78 11.46 -1.67
C LEU A 8 8.82 10.81 -0.67
N MET A 9 8.72 9.48 -0.66
CA MET A 9 7.93 8.71 0.31
C MET A 9 8.42 8.94 1.73
N THR A 10 9.74 8.93 1.94
CA THR A 10 10.35 9.16 3.26
C THR A 10 10.09 10.59 3.73
N GLN A 11 10.20 11.55 2.82
CA GLN A 11 9.93 12.95 3.08
C GLN A 11 8.44 13.18 3.42
N LEU A 12 7.51 12.67 2.61
CA LEU A 12 6.07 12.77 2.85
C LEU A 12 5.65 12.13 4.18
N LYS A 13 6.25 10.98 4.52
CA LYS A 13 6.06 10.35 5.81
C LYS A 13 6.56 11.23 6.96
N SER A 14 7.71 11.89 6.78
CA SER A 14 8.30 12.78 7.78
C SER A 14 7.58 14.12 7.89
N GLU A 15 7.02 14.64 6.79
CA GLU A 15 6.18 15.84 6.76
C GLU A 15 4.80 15.61 7.40
N GLY A 16 4.41 14.35 7.61
CA GLY A 16 3.15 14.00 8.24
C GLY A 16 1.96 14.15 7.29
N ASP A 17 2.15 13.87 6.00
CA ASP A 17 1.10 13.95 5.00
C ASP A 17 -0.03 12.96 5.32
N ALA A 18 -1.20 13.49 5.68
CA ALA A 18 -2.33 12.68 6.11
C ALA A 18 -2.87 11.75 5.01
N HIS A 19 -2.76 12.15 3.74
CA HIS A 19 -3.23 11.36 2.61
C HIS A 19 -2.28 10.18 2.36
N PHE A 20 -0.98 10.46 2.33
CA PHE A 20 0.06 9.44 2.21
C PHE A 20 0.05 8.48 3.40
N LEU A 21 -0.02 8.99 4.63
CA LEU A 21 -0.05 8.16 5.84
C LEU A 21 -1.27 7.24 5.86
N LYS A 22 -2.43 7.70 5.40
CA LYS A 22 -3.63 6.87 5.33
C LYS A 22 -3.46 5.74 4.32
N LEU A 23 -3.06 6.06 3.08
CA LEU A 23 -2.79 5.07 2.03
C LEU A 23 -1.70 4.07 2.45
N PHE A 24 -0.61 4.56 3.07
CA PHE A 24 0.50 3.73 3.50
C PHE A 24 0.12 2.79 4.65
N ASN A 25 -0.63 3.28 5.64
CA ASN A 25 -1.14 2.43 6.71
C ASN A 25 -2.13 1.40 6.18
N GLU A 26 -3.09 1.81 5.34
CA GLU A 26 -4.09 0.89 4.77
C GLU A 26 -3.42 -0.19 3.91
N HIS A 27 -2.38 0.16 3.15
CA HIS A 27 -1.58 -0.82 2.41
C HIS A 27 -0.82 -1.78 3.34
N ASN A 28 -0.20 -1.29 4.42
CA ASN A 28 0.51 -2.16 5.37
C ASN A 28 -0.43 -3.09 6.13
N ASP A 29 -1.61 -2.58 6.51
CA ASP A 29 -2.62 -3.36 7.21
C ASP A 29 -3.15 -4.48 6.31
N LEU A 30 -3.50 -4.16 5.06
CA LEU A 30 -3.86 -5.14 4.04
C LEU A 30 -2.74 -6.15 3.78
N ASP A 31 -1.49 -5.71 3.66
CA ASP A 31 -0.35 -6.61 3.44
C ASP A 31 -0.17 -7.58 4.61
N THR A 32 -0.30 -7.08 5.84
CA THR A 32 -0.20 -7.88 7.07
C THR A 32 -1.36 -8.86 7.18
N GLU A 33 -2.58 -8.44 6.87
CA GLU A 33 -3.76 -9.30 6.92
C GLU A 33 -3.69 -10.39 5.84
N ILE A 34 -3.27 -10.05 4.61
CA ILE A 34 -2.99 -11.03 3.55
C ILE A 34 -1.93 -12.04 4.02
N ASP A 35 -0.78 -11.58 4.55
CA ASP A 35 0.28 -12.48 5.02
C ASP A 35 -0.20 -13.41 6.15
N ASN A 36 -0.98 -12.90 7.10
CA ASN A 36 -1.57 -13.72 8.17
C ASN A 36 -2.55 -14.76 7.61
N LEU A 37 -3.41 -14.38 6.66
CA LEU A 37 -4.37 -15.27 6.03
C LEU A 37 -3.69 -16.31 5.12
N GLU A 38 -2.61 -15.95 4.45
CA GLU A 38 -1.81 -16.86 3.62
C GLU A 38 -0.98 -17.83 4.46
N LYS A 39 -0.52 -17.40 5.65
CA LYS A 39 0.19 -18.26 6.60
C LYS A 39 -0.73 -19.29 7.27
N ASP A 40 -2.01 -18.99 7.41
CA ASP A 40 -2.98 -19.92 7.96
C ASP A 40 -3.49 -20.87 6.87
N PRO A 41 -3.14 -22.17 6.88
CA PRO A 41 -3.49 -23.10 5.81
C PRO A 41 -5.01 -23.37 5.70
N VAL A 42 -5.77 -23.15 6.76
CA VAL A 42 -7.23 -23.36 6.78
C VAL A 42 -7.93 -22.13 6.21
N ALA A 43 -7.51 -20.93 6.62
CA ALA A 43 -7.98 -19.67 6.08
C ALA A 43 -7.58 -19.49 4.62
N SER A 44 -6.35 -19.84 4.25
CA SER A 44 -5.87 -19.83 2.85
C SER A 44 -6.79 -20.60 1.91
N ALA A 45 -7.27 -21.78 2.32
CA ALA A 45 -8.18 -22.58 1.51
C ALA A 45 -9.64 -22.10 1.54
N SER A 46 -10.15 -21.69 2.71
CA SER A 46 -11.56 -21.27 2.86
C SER A 46 -11.82 -19.82 2.45
N ARG A 47 -10.81 -18.96 2.54
CA ARG A 47 -10.86 -17.52 2.27
C ARG A 47 -9.99 -17.12 1.08
N ALA A 48 -9.65 -18.06 0.20
CA ALA A 48 -8.90 -17.79 -1.02
C ALA A 48 -9.50 -16.63 -1.84
N GLY A 49 -10.84 -16.54 -1.90
CA GLY A 49 -11.54 -15.43 -2.56
C GLY A 49 -11.32 -14.07 -1.88
N GLU A 50 -11.39 -14.00 -0.55
CA GLU A 50 -11.11 -12.77 0.18
C GLU A 50 -9.64 -12.35 -0.01
N ILE A 51 -8.70 -13.29 0.06
CA ILE A 51 -7.27 -13.02 -0.17
C ILE A 51 -7.04 -12.44 -1.57
N ASP A 52 -7.73 -12.94 -2.60
CA ASP A 52 -7.64 -12.40 -3.97
C ASP A 52 -8.17 -10.96 -4.05
N GLU A 53 -9.32 -10.68 -3.44
CA GLU A 53 -9.86 -9.32 -3.34
C GLU A 53 -8.93 -8.38 -2.57
N MET A 54 -8.33 -8.85 -1.48
CA MET A 54 -7.36 -8.08 -0.70
C MET A 54 -6.09 -7.79 -1.49
N LYS A 55 -5.57 -8.76 -2.25
CA LYS A 55 -4.43 -8.57 -3.16
C LYS A 55 -4.75 -7.54 -4.24
N HIS A 56 -5.97 -7.56 -4.78
CA HIS A 56 -6.46 -6.54 -5.70
C HIS A 56 -6.50 -5.16 -5.05
N LYS A 57 -7.06 -5.04 -3.83
CA LYS A 57 -7.08 -3.77 -3.07
C LYS A 57 -5.68 -3.26 -2.78
N LYS A 58 -4.75 -4.14 -2.38
CA LYS A 58 -3.35 -3.79 -2.15
C LYS A 58 -2.69 -3.25 -3.42
N LEU A 59 -2.98 -3.83 -4.59
CA LEU A 59 -2.50 -3.32 -5.87
C LEU A 59 -3.07 -1.93 -6.16
N HIS A 60 -4.36 -1.72 -5.94
CA HIS A 60 -5.01 -0.42 -6.08
C HIS A 60 -4.39 0.65 -5.17
N LEU A 61 -4.19 0.34 -3.89
CA LEU A 61 -3.55 1.27 -2.94
C LEU A 61 -2.14 1.64 -3.38
N LYS A 62 -1.39 0.68 -3.92
CA LYS A 62 -0.06 0.94 -4.47
C LYS A 62 -0.11 1.86 -5.70
N ASP A 63 -1.08 1.68 -6.58
CA ASP A 63 -1.31 2.54 -7.74
C ASP A 63 -1.72 3.96 -7.31
N GLU A 64 -2.64 4.09 -6.35
CA GLU A 64 -3.01 5.38 -5.76
C GLU A 64 -1.82 6.08 -5.11
N LEU A 65 -1.02 5.34 -4.35
CA LEU A 65 0.17 5.85 -3.69
C LEU A 65 1.22 6.30 -4.73
N LYS A 66 1.38 5.55 -5.84
CA LYS A 66 2.24 5.96 -6.97
C LYS A 66 1.71 7.23 -7.65
N ALA A 67 0.43 7.29 -7.98
CA ALA A 67 -0.19 8.46 -8.60
C ALA A 67 -0.09 9.70 -7.69
N TYR A 68 -0.25 9.52 -6.37
CA TYR A 68 -0.04 10.56 -5.37
C TYR A 68 1.40 11.06 -5.37
N LEU A 69 2.38 10.15 -5.35
CA LEU A 69 3.79 10.50 -5.41
C LEU A 69 4.16 11.25 -6.71
N GLU A 70 3.63 10.81 -7.85
CA GLU A 70 3.82 11.49 -9.13
C GLU A 70 3.22 12.91 -9.12
N LYS A 71 2.03 13.06 -8.55
CA LYS A 71 1.39 14.37 -8.40
C LYS A 71 2.19 15.30 -7.48
N VAL A 72 2.58 14.83 -6.30
CA VAL A 72 3.40 15.62 -5.37
C VAL A 72 4.75 15.99 -6.01
N ALA A 73 5.38 15.05 -6.72
CA ALA A 73 6.63 15.31 -7.43
C ALA A 73 6.44 16.40 -8.50
N ALA A 74 5.34 16.37 -9.24
CA ALA A 74 5.02 17.38 -10.24
C ALA A 74 4.67 18.75 -9.62
N GLU A 75 4.00 18.80 -8.47
CA GLU A 75 3.71 20.06 -7.77
C GLU A 75 4.94 20.67 -7.09
N ARG A 76 5.98 19.87 -6.83
CA ARG A 76 7.24 20.29 -6.20
C ARG A 76 8.36 20.61 -7.21
N ALA A 77 8.15 20.30 -8.49
CA ALA A 77 9.07 20.61 -9.59
C ALA A 77 8.84 22.02 -10.14
#